data_AF-A0A972KWW9-F1
#
_entry.id   AF-A0A972KWW9-F1
#
_cell.length_a   1.000
_cell.length_b   1.000
_cell.length_c   1.000
_cell.angle_alpha   90.00
_cell.angle_beta   90.00
_cell.angle_gamma   90.00
#
_symmetry.space_group_name_H-M   'P 1'
#
loop_
_entity.id
_entity.type
_entity.pdbx_description
1 polymer ?
#
loop_
_entity_poly.entity_id
_entity_poly.type
_entity_poly.pdbx_seq_one_letter_code
_entity_poly.pdbx_strand_id
1 'polypeptide(L)' 'MPYFVYRITDSATGLIKRLELLDTFDSYREAKQLTKKTRLTLGGSDTAQIKVMFAENALSAEEQLQEKREKPTTMEWEK' A
#
# COMPACT_ATOMS: atom_id res chain seq x y z
N MET A 1 -9.04 -13.38 -5.17
CA MET A 1 -7.79 -12.66 -4.84
C MET A 1 -8.20 -11.45 -4.01
N PRO A 2 -7.86 -11.42 -2.72
CA PRO A 2 -8.27 -10.34 -1.83
C PRO A 2 -7.42 -9.08 -2.00
N TYR A 3 -7.97 -7.98 -1.49
CA TYR A 3 -7.36 -6.67 -1.35
C TYR A 3 -6.91 -6.48 0.09
N PHE A 4 -5.62 -6.27 0.27
CA PHE A 4 -4.99 -5.98 1.55
C PHE A 4 -4.78 -4.49 1.67
N VAL A 5 -5.21 -3.88 2.77
CA VAL A 5 -4.98 -2.44 3.01
C VAL A 5 -3.84 -2.30 4.00
N TYR A 6 -2.76 -1.69 3.55
CA TYR A 6 -1.59 -1.41 4.36
C TYR A 6 -1.46 0.08 4.68
N ARG A 7 -1.08 0.36 5.91
CA ARG A 7 -0.56 1.65 6.35
C ARG A 7 0.96 1.61 6.31
N ILE A 8 1.55 2.53 5.58
CA ILE A 8 2.98 2.68 5.40
C ILE A 8 3.37 3.94 6.17
N THR A 9 4.07 3.82 7.28
CA THR A 9 4.55 4.97 8.03
C THR A 9 6.04 5.13 7.78
N ASP A 10 6.45 6.24 7.18
CA ASP A 10 7.86 6.59 7.06
C ASP A 10 8.36 7.04 8.43
N SER A 11 9.38 6.34 8.95
CA SER A 11 10.06 6.79 10.17
C SER A 11 10.75 8.13 9.91
N ALA A 12 10.86 8.99 10.92
CA ALA A 12 11.48 10.31 10.81
C ALA A 12 12.93 10.29 10.28
N THR A 13 13.60 9.13 10.35
CA THR A 13 14.95 8.91 9.81
C THR A 13 14.97 8.46 8.34
N GLY A 14 13.81 8.24 7.70
CA GLY A 14 13.67 7.85 6.29
C GLY A 14 14.26 6.49 5.91
N LEU A 15 14.84 5.77 6.86
CA LEU A 15 15.63 4.57 6.61
C LEU A 15 14.77 3.30 6.53
N ILE A 16 13.64 3.27 7.24
CA ILE A 16 12.76 2.11 7.35
C ILE A 16 11.31 2.56 7.21
N LYS A 17 10.59 1.93 6.29
CA LYS A 17 9.14 2.07 6.16
C LYS A 17 8.47 1.03 7.05
N ARG A 18 7.59 1.47 7.93
CA ARG A 18 6.77 0.55 8.74
C ARG A 18 5.53 0.19 7.95
N LEU A 19 5.43 -1.06 7.53
CA LEU A 19 4.24 -1.63 6.91
C LEU A 19 3.35 -2.21 8.02
N GLU A 20 2.10 -1.77 8.07
CA GLU A 20 1.11 -2.25 9.03
C GLU A 20 -0.14 -2.68 8.26
N LEU A 21 -0.46 -3.98 8.29
CA LEU A 21 -1.68 -4.49 7.70
C LEU A 21 -2.86 -4.02 8.54
N LEU A 22 -3.75 -3.23 7.94
CA LEU A 22 -4.95 -2.76 8.61
C LEU A 22 -6.06 -3.80 8.54
N ASP A 23 -6.36 -4.28 7.33
CA ASP A 23 -7.47 -5.19 7.09
C ASP A 23 -7.38 -5.83 5.68
N THR A 24 -8.21 -6.85 5.45
CA THR A 24 -8.30 -7.59 4.19
C THR A 24 -9.75 -7.66 3.70
N PHE A 25 -9.93 -7.50 2.40
CA PHE A 25 -11.25 -7.44 1.77
C PHE A 25 -11.29 -8.26 0.50
N ASP A 26 -12.41 -8.93 0.21
CA ASP A 26 -12.61 -9.55 -1.11
C ASP A 26 -13.01 -8.53 -2.18
N SER A 27 -13.48 -7.34 -1.79
CA SER A 27 -13.92 -6.28 -2.70
C SER A 27 -13.06 -5.02 -2.61
N TYR A 28 -12.63 -4.52 -3.77
CA TYR A 28 -11.95 -3.22 -3.88
C TYR A 28 -12.77 -2.07 -3.29
N ARG A 29 -14.10 -2.14 -3.38
CA ARG A 29 -15.00 -1.11 -2.87
C ARG A 29 -14.85 -0.93 -1.36
N GLU A 30 -14.77 -2.04 -0.63
CA GLU A 30 -14.61 -2.06 0.83
C GLU A 30 -13.21 -1.57 1.24
N ALA A 31 -12.17 -2.06 0.55
CA ALA A 31 -10.79 -1.60 0.74
C ALA A 31 -10.64 -0.08 0.53
N LYS A 32 -11.32 0.47 -0.48
CA LYS A 32 -11.36 1.93 -0.73
C LYS A 32 -12.08 2.69 0.37
N GLN A 33 -13.18 2.16 0.89
CA GLN A 33 -13.89 2.77 2.02
C GLN A 33 -13.03 2.81 3.28
N LEU A 34 -12.34 1.71 3.60
CA LEU A 34 -11.40 1.68 4.72
C LEU A 34 -10.29 2.71 4.52
N THR A 35 -9.67 2.75 3.35
CA THR A 35 -8.62 3.73 3.02
C THR A 35 -9.08 5.16 3.27
N LYS A 36 -10.31 5.50 2.86
CA LYS A 36 -10.89 6.83 3.10
C LYS A 36 -11.12 7.08 4.59
N LYS A 37 -11.67 6.12 5.32
CA LYS A 37 -11.89 6.21 6.77
C LYS A 37 -10.58 6.40 7.51
N THR A 38 -9.57 5.59 7.20
CA THR A 38 -8.23 5.70 7.81
C THR A 38 -7.60 7.05 7.54
N ARG A 39 -7.68 7.57 6.30
CA ARG A 39 -7.17 8.93 5.98
C ARG A 39 -7.88 10.03 6.77
N LEU A 40 -9.19 9.89 7.00
CA LEU A 40 -9.93 10.84 7.84
C LEU A 40 -9.49 10.77 9.30
N THR A 41 -9.22 9.57 9.81
CA THR A 41 -8.72 9.35 11.18
C THR A 41 -7.29 9.87 11.37
N LEU A 42 -6.45 9.73 10.34
CA LEU A 42 -5.02 10.02 10.43
C LEU A 42 -4.69 11.49 10.69
N GLY A 43 -5.58 12.41 10.28
CA GLY A 43 -5.34 13.86 10.40
C GLY A 43 -4.18 14.34 9.54
N GLY A 44 -4.18 15.62 9.14
CA GLY A 44 -3.23 16.18 8.16
C GLY A 44 -1.75 16.22 8.60
N SER A 45 -1.40 15.70 9.78
CA SER A 45 -0.04 15.74 10.34
C SER A 45 0.69 14.40 10.30
N ASP A 46 0.03 13.31 9.92
CA ASP A 46 0.64 11.98 9.87
C ASP A 46 1.18 11.72 8.46
N THR A 47 2.46 11.37 8.38
CA THR A 47 3.12 11.03 7.11
C THR A 47 2.76 9.63 6.62
N ALA A 48 1.84 8.91 7.28
CA ALA A 48 1.53 7.56 6.85
C ALA A 48 0.71 7.53 5.56
N GLN A 49 1.19 6.71 4.63
CA GLN A 49 0.56 6.45 3.35
C GLN A 49 -0.31 5.20 3.46
N ILE A 50 -1.58 5.32 3.10
CA ILE A 50 -2.46 4.15 3.00
C ILE A 50 -2.48 3.64 1.57
N LYS A 51 -2.13 2.38 1.38
CA LYS A 51 -2.03 1.70 0.08
C LYS A 51 -2.82 0.40 0.08
N VAL A 52 -3.59 0.20 -0.99
CA VAL A 52 -4.33 -1.04 -1.23
C VAL A 52 -3.47 -1.92 -2.14
N MET A 53 -3.24 -3.16 -1.71
CA MET A 53 -2.47 -4.18 -2.41
C MET A 53 -3.41 -5.31 -2.83
N PHE A 54 -3.32 -5.71 -4.09
CA PHE A 54 -4.06 -6.86 -4.59
C PHE A 54 -3.10 -8.03 -4.68
N ALA A 55 -3.30 -9.02 -3.83
CA ALA A 55 -2.38 -10.15 -3.71
C ALA A 55 -3.15 -11.44 -3.37
N GLU A 56 -2.43 -12.54 -3.45
CA GLU A 56 -2.93 -13.86 -3.07
C GLU A 56 -2.92 -14.07 -1.54
N ASN A 57 -1.96 -13.48 -0.83
CA ASN A 57 -1.82 -13.55 0.62
C ASN A 57 -1.08 -12.29 1.15
N ALA A 58 -1.06 -12.13 2.48
CA ALA A 58 -0.42 -10.98 3.13
C ALA A 58 1.10 -10.91 2.88
N LEU A 59 1.79 -12.07 2.86
CA LEU A 59 3.22 -12.14 2.59
C LEU A 59 3.55 -11.57 1.21
N SER A 60 2.85 -12.02 0.17
CA SER A 60 3.03 -11.51 -1.20
C SER A 60 2.69 -10.02 -1.33
N ALA A 61 1.74 -9.51 -0.54
CA ALA A 61 1.43 -8.09 -0.50
C ALA A 61 2.56 -7.28 0.16
N GLU A 62 3.15 -7.79 1.25
CA GLU A 62 4.32 -7.20 1.90
C GLU A 62 5.55 -7.22 0.99
N GLU A 63 5.81 -8.33 0.32
CA GLU A 63 6.88 -8.45 -0.66
C GLU A 63 6.72 -7.38 -1.74
N GLN A 64 5.55 -7.25 -2.37
CA GLN A 64 5.28 -6.20 -3.37
C GLN A 64 5.38 -4.75 -2.81
N LEU A 65 5.17 -4.56 -1.51
CA LEU A 65 5.33 -3.26 -0.85
C LEU A 65 6.80 -2.93 -0.53
N GLN A 66 7.58 -3.94 -0.17
CA GLN A 66 9.02 -3.84 0.09
C GLN A 66 9.85 -3.85 -1.19
N GLU A 67 9.35 -4.49 -2.24
CA GLU A 67 9.95 -4.54 -3.56
C GLU A 67 9.99 -3.11 -4.11
N LYS A 68 11.13 -2.46 -3.88
CA LYS A 68 11.49 -1.18 -4.47
C LYS A 68 11.44 -1.41 -5.97
N ARG A 69 10.42 -0.87 -6.64
CA ARG A 69 10.34 -0.85 -8.11
C ARG A 69 11.72 -0.52 -8.67
N GLU A 70 12.42 -1.51 -9.20
CA GLU A 70 13.27 -1.23 -10.34
C GLU A 70 12.33 -0.68 -11.40
N LYS A 71 12.67 0.50 -11.90
CA LYS A 71 11.85 1.35 -12.75
C LYS A 71 11.19 0.49 -13.84
N PRO A 72 9.96 0.82 -14.29
CA PRO A 72 9.48 0.23 -15.53
C PRO A 72 10.54 0.55 -16.59
N THR A 73 11.18 -0.48 -17.14
CA THR A 73 11.72 -0.38 -18.48
C THR A 73 10.53 0.05 -19.32
N THR A 74 10.48 1.33 -19.67
CA THR A 74 9.65 1.82 -20.75
C THR A 74 10.04 0.98 -21.96
N MET A 75 9.30 -0.10 -22.22
CA MET A 75 9.25 -0.65 -23.57
C MET A 75 8.42 0.36 -24.33
N GLU A 76 9.08 1.41 -24.81
CA GLU A 76 8.58 2.24 -25.90
C GLU A 76 8.43 1.30 -27.10
N TRP A 77 7.24 0.73 -27.20
CA TRP A 77 6.74 0.17 -28.44
C TRP A 77 6.52 1.33 -29.40
N GLU A 78 7.52 1.73 -30.18
CA GLU A 78 7.28 2.47 -31.42
C GLU A 78 8.17 1.97 -32.56
N LYS A 79 7.57 1.01 -33.29
CA LYS A 79 7.54 0.84 -34.75
C LYS A 79 8.74 0.27 -35.51
#